data_AF-A0A4Y1VMM5-F1
#
_entry.id   AF-A0A4Y1VMM5-F1
#
_cell.length_a   1.000
_cell.length_b   1.000
_cell.length_c   1.000
_cell.angle_alpha   90.00
_cell.angle_beta   90.00
_cell.angle_gamma   90.00
#
_symmetry.space_group_name_H-M   'P 1'
#
loop_
_entity.id
_entity.type
_entity.pdbx_description
1 polymer ?
#
loop_
_entity_poly.entity_id
_entity_poly.type
_entity_poly.pdbx_seq_one_letter_code
_entity_poly.pdbx_strand_id
1 'polypeptide(L)'
;MSKKTQPLAYSPTSNNEEVQKKRLELFHYEYQREQQQYQWQKEREEDEKLNAILRYTRDTFKRFDLEEIEIYQICESVRYFAINRQVLSATEIHIKKRTSLTQISLKNFAWNIAFQYNIGRDMTTSFVMATFAEWFANSTFDTVRKNLRTTTGRHKIEIDENILAKYNVQTH
;
A
#
# COMPACT_ATOMS: atom_id res chain seq x y z
N MET A 1 -21.79 1.55 86.73
CA MET A 1 -22.38 1.16 85.43
C MET A 1 -21.97 2.17 84.37
N SER A 2 -21.49 1.69 83.19
CA SER A 2 -21.62 2.34 81.87
C SER A 2 -20.88 3.67 81.64
N LYS A 3 -20.20 3.98 80.51
CA LYS A 3 -20.16 3.43 79.14
C LYS A 3 -18.75 3.64 78.58
N LYS A 4 -18.23 2.66 77.84
CA LYS A 4 -17.05 2.79 76.97
C LYS A 4 -17.57 3.17 75.58
N THR A 5 -17.28 4.39 75.11
CA THR A 5 -17.63 4.82 73.75
C THR A 5 -16.35 4.94 72.94
N GLN A 6 -16.11 3.98 72.04
CA GLN A 6 -15.27 4.19 70.86
C GLN A 6 -16.16 4.67 69.72
N PRO A 7 -15.71 5.63 68.90
CA PRO A 7 -16.11 5.68 67.51
C PRO A 7 -14.93 5.35 66.58
N LEU A 8 -15.28 4.57 65.58
CA LEU A 8 -14.51 4.09 64.43
C LEU A 8 -13.59 5.16 63.82
N ALA A 9 -12.33 4.79 63.61
CA ALA A 9 -11.49 5.42 62.60
C ALA A 9 -11.97 4.93 61.22
N TYR A 10 -12.74 5.75 60.50
CA TYR A 10 -12.91 5.60 59.05
C TYR A 10 -11.63 6.14 58.39
N SER A 11 -10.80 5.26 57.85
CA SER A 11 -9.59 5.63 57.10
C SER A 11 -9.98 6.13 55.69
N PRO A 12 -9.72 7.40 55.32
CA PRO A 12 -10.10 7.98 54.03
C PRO A 12 -9.22 7.52 52.85
N THR A 13 -8.16 6.75 53.12
CA THR A 13 -7.09 6.41 52.17
C THR A 13 -7.51 5.36 51.13
N SER A 14 -8.32 4.36 51.52
CA SER A 14 -8.72 3.25 50.63
C SER A 14 -9.59 3.71 49.44
N ASN A 15 -10.43 4.72 49.64
CA ASN A 15 -11.33 5.21 48.59
C ASN A 15 -10.59 6.02 47.51
N ASN A 16 -9.49 6.70 47.87
CA ASN A 16 -8.70 7.47 46.91
C ASN A 16 -7.88 6.53 46.00
N GLU A 17 -7.27 5.49 46.55
CA GLU A 17 -6.52 4.48 45.78
C GLU A 17 -7.41 3.75 44.76
N GLU A 18 -8.62 3.37 45.15
CA GLU A 18 -9.59 2.73 44.24
C GLU A 18 -10.02 3.65 43.09
N VAL A 19 -10.20 4.95 43.39
CA VAL A 19 -10.52 5.95 42.36
C VAL A 19 -9.33 6.19 41.43
N GLN A 20 -8.09 6.24 41.93
CA GLN A 20 -6.91 6.33 41.06
C GLN A 20 -6.75 5.11 40.16
N LYS A 21 -7.00 3.90 40.70
CA LYS A 21 -6.99 2.66 39.94
C LYS A 21 -8.02 2.67 38.82
N LYS A 22 -9.27 3.06 39.11
CA LYS A 22 -10.33 3.20 38.08
C LYS A 22 -9.97 4.22 37.01
N ARG A 23 -9.36 5.35 37.38
CA ARG A 23 -8.86 6.35 36.41
C ARG A 23 -7.77 5.78 35.51
N LEU A 24 -6.84 5.03 36.08
CA LEU A 24 -5.76 4.39 35.31
C LEU A 24 -6.30 3.30 34.35
N GLU A 25 -7.27 2.50 34.80
CA GLU A 25 -7.92 1.48 33.97
C GLU A 25 -8.70 2.12 32.81
N LEU A 26 -9.44 3.21 33.07
CA LEU A 26 -10.13 3.97 32.03
C LEU A 26 -9.14 4.53 31.01
N PHE A 27 -8.05 5.15 31.46
CA PHE A 27 -7.01 5.67 30.57
C PHE A 27 -6.40 4.56 29.69
N HIS A 28 -6.11 3.40 30.28
CA HIS A 28 -5.56 2.27 29.51
C HIS A 28 -6.54 1.76 28.45
N TYR A 29 -7.82 1.64 28.81
CA TYR A 29 -8.88 1.23 27.88
C TYR A 29 -9.08 2.22 26.73
N GLU A 30 -9.12 3.52 27.03
CA GLU A 30 -9.26 4.58 26.02
C GLU A 30 -8.06 4.60 25.08
N TYR A 31 -6.84 4.52 25.62
CA TYR A 31 -5.63 4.44 24.83
C TYR A 31 -5.64 3.23 23.88
N GLN A 32 -5.99 2.03 24.39
CA GLN A 32 -6.08 0.83 23.56
C GLN A 32 -7.11 0.98 22.44
N ARG A 33 -8.28 1.55 22.73
CA ARG A 33 -9.34 1.79 21.75
C ARG A 33 -8.87 2.77 20.66
N GLU A 34 -8.21 3.85 21.04
CA GLU A 34 -7.63 4.82 20.09
C GLU A 34 -6.58 4.18 19.20
N GLN A 35 -5.68 3.36 19.75
CA GLN A 35 -4.68 2.63 18.95
C GLN A 35 -5.34 1.67 17.94
N GLN A 36 -6.39 0.95 18.35
CA GLN A 36 -7.13 0.06 17.46
C GLN A 36 -7.84 0.85 16.34
N GLN A 37 -8.46 1.98 16.67
CA GLN A 37 -9.11 2.84 15.68
C GLN A 37 -8.10 3.40 14.68
N TYR A 38 -6.94 3.87 15.16
CA TYR A 38 -5.87 4.36 14.31
C TYR A 38 -5.36 3.28 13.35
N GLN A 39 -5.09 2.08 13.86
CA GLN A 39 -4.64 0.96 13.04
C GLN A 39 -5.68 0.54 12.00
N TRP A 40 -6.95 0.47 12.39
CA TRP A 40 -8.06 0.13 11.49
C TRP A 40 -8.25 1.17 10.37
N GLN A 41 -8.14 2.47 10.70
CA GLN A 41 -8.22 3.54 9.71
C GLN A 41 -7.06 3.45 8.72
N LYS A 42 -5.84 3.24 9.22
CA LYS A 42 -4.65 3.09 8.39
C LYS A 42 -4.75 1.90 7.43
N GLU A 43 -5.17 0.74 7.93
CA GLU A 43 -5.36 -0.47 7.09
C GLU A 43 -6.41 -0.23 6.01
N ARG A 44 -7.51 0.45 6.36
CA ARG A 44 -8.54 0.83 5.38
C ARG A 44 -8.01 1.75 4.29
N GLU A 45 -7.24 2.76 4.65
CA GLU A 45 -6.65 3.69 3.68
C GLU A 45 -5.67 2.96 2.75
N GLU A 46 -4.85 2.06 3.30
CA GLU A 46 -3.93 1.22 2.52
C GLU A 46 -4.67 0.27 1.56
N ASP A 47 -5.78 -0.32 2.01
CA ASP A 47 -6.63 -1.20 1.20
C ASP A 47 -7.37 -0.44 0.08
N GLU A 48 -7.93 0.74 0.38
CA GLU A 48 -8.60 1.59 -0.60
C GLU A 48 -7.61 2.04 -1.69
N LYS A 49 -6.41 2.44 -1.27
CA LYS A 49 -5.31 2.78 -2.17
C LYS A 49 -4.90 1.60 -3.05
N LEU A 50 -4.70 0.42 -2.46
CA LEU A 50 -4.36 -0.80 -3.21
C LEU A 50 -5.45 -1.16 -4.22
N ASN A 51 -6.72 -1.09 -3.82
CA ASN A 51 -7.85 -1.36 -4.72
C ASN A 51 -7.89 -0.39 -5.90
N ALA A 52 -7.63 0.90 -5.69
CA ALA A 52 -7.52 1.87 -6.78
C ALA A 52 -6.38 1.54 -7.75
N ILE A 53 -5.23 1.12 -7.23
CA ILE A 53 -4.06 0.74 -8.04
C ILE A 53 -4.31 -0.53 -8.86
N LEU A 54 -4.99 -1.51 -8.28
CA LEU A 54 -5.39 -2.73 -8.99
C LEU A 54 -6.44 -2.45 -10.07
N ARG A 55 -7.38 -1.54 -9.81
CA ARG A 55 -8.32 -1.05 -10.84
C ARG A 55 -7.59 -0.32 -11.97
N TYR A 56 -6.69 0.59 -11.64
CA TYR A 56 -5.82 1.26 -12.62
C TYR A 56 -5.06 0.25 -13.49
N THR A 57 -4.48 -0.77 -12.87
CA THR A 57 -3.74 -1.82 -13.57
C THR A 57 -4.64 -2.55 -14.56
N ARG A 58 -5.80 -3.03 -14.10
CA ARG A 58 -6.76 -3.74 -14.94
C ARG A 58 -7.27 -2.86 -16.09
N ASP A 59 -7.69 -1.63 -15.81
CA ASP A 59 -8.25 -0.72 -16.81
C ASP A 59 -7.20 -0.24 -17.83
N THR A 60 -5.93 -0.21 -17.41
CA THR A 60 -4.79 0.03 -18.30
C THR A 60 -4.62 -1.14 -19.26
N PHE A 61 -4.50 -2.37 -18.74
CA PHE A 61 -4.13 -3.52 -19.54
C PHE A 61 -5.28 -4.11 -20.37
N LYS A 62 -6.55 -3.92 -19.98
CA LYS A 62 -7.73 -4.29 -20.79
C LYS A 62 -7.80 -3.62 -22.16
N ARG A 63 -7.08 -2.50 -22.36
CA ARG A 63 -7.00 -1.79 -23.65
C ARG A 63 -5.99 -2.42 -24.60
N PHE A 64 -5.26 -3.42 -24.12
CA PHE A 64 -4.30 -4.18 -24.89
C PHE A 64 -4.83 -5.60 -25.05
N ASP A 65 -4.42 -6.26 -26.13
CA ASP A 65 -4.82 -7.63 -26.49
C ASP A 65 -4.09 -8.66 -25.60
N LEU A 66 -4.27 -8.53 -24.28
CA LEU A 66 -3.78 -9.42 -23.24
C LEU A 66 -4.91 -10.32 -22.78
N GLU A 67 -4.58 -11.57 -22.48
CA GLU A 67 -5.53 -12.51 -21.92
C GLU A 67 -5.87 -12.15 -20.47
N GLU A 68 -7.07 -12.51 -19.99
CA GLU A 68 -7.48 -12.21 -18.60
C GLU A 68 -6.51 -12.84 -17.58
N ILE A 69 -5.90 -13.98 -17.91
CA ILE A 69 -4.87 -14.62 -17.08
C ILE A 69 -3.58 -13.79 -17.01
N GLU A 70 -3.16 -13.17 -18.11
CA GLU A 70 -2.00 -12.27 -18.14
C GLU A 70 -2.29 -11.01 -17.31
N ILE A 71 -3.49 -10.44 -17.46
CA ILE A 71 -3.93 -9.28 -16.65
C ILE A 71 -3.97 -9.64 -15.16
N TYR A 72 -4.47 -10.83 -14.82
CA TYR A 72 -4.47 -11.33 -13.45
C TYR A 72 -3.05 -11.45 -12.88
N GLN A 73 -2.10 -12.04 -13.62
CA GLN A 73 -0.70 -12.12 -13.20
C GLN A 73 -0.07 -10.74 -12.99
N ILE A 74 -0.38 -9.75 -13.84
CA ILE A 74 0.09 -8.36 -13.64
C ILE A 74 -0.52 -7.77 -12.36
N CYS A 75 -1.81 -7.98 -12.10
CA CYS A 75 -2.46 -7.52 -10.87
C CYS A 75 -1.80 -8.12 -9.62
N GLU A 76 -1.48 -9.42 -9.63
CA GLU A 76 -0.81 -10.08 -8.50
C GLU A 76 0.63 -9.57 -8.32
N SER A 77 1.34 -9.34 -9.44
CA SER A 77 2.67 -8.70 -9.43
C SER A 77 2.62 -7.30 -8.81
N VAL A 78 1.61 -6.50 -9.17
CA VAL A 78 1.40 -5.17 -8.62
C VAL A 78 1.02 -5.23 -7.13
N ARG A 79 0.16 -6.16 -6.73
CA ARG A 79 -0.23 -6.36 -5.33
C ARG A 79 0.99 -6.65 -4.47
N TYR A 80 1.80 -7.63 -4.89
CA TYR A 80 3.01 -8.00 -4.16
C TYR A 80 4.03 -6.85 -4.10
N PHE A 81 4.19 -6.13 -5.21
CA PHE A 81 5.06 -4.95 -5.30
C PHE A 81 4.63 -3.81 -4.38
N ALA A 82 3.33 -3.51 -4.31
CA ALA A 82 2.79 -2.44 -3.49
C ALA A 82 2.87 -2.77 -1.99
N ILE A 83 2.47 -3.99 -1.59
CA ILE A 83 2.39 -4.40 -0.18
C ILE A 83 3.79 -4.68 0.39
N ASN A 84 4.56 -5.53 -0.29
CA ASN A 84 5.81 -6.07 0.27
C ASN A 84 7.03 -5.25 -0.11
N ARG A 85 6.90 -4.28 -1.03
CA ARG A 85 8.02 -3.55 -1.64
C ARG A 85 9.08 -4.50 -2.21
N GLN A 86 8.62 -5.60 -2.78
CA GLN A 86 9.41 -6.69 -3.33
C GLN A 86 8.86 -7.09 -4.70
N VAL A 87 9.59 -7.92 -5.43
CA VAL A 87 9.23 -8.32 -6.80
C VAL A 87 8.96 -9.80 -6.81
N LEU A 88 7.83 -10.21 -7.40
CA LEU A 88 7.56 -11.62 -7.65
C LEU A 88 8.55 -12.14 -8.69
N SER A 89 9.12 -13.31 -8.40
CA SER A 89 10.09 -13.99 -9.26
C SER A 89 9.48 -14.35 -10.62
N ALA A 90 10.30 -14.28 -11.68
CA ALA A 90 9.92 -14.58 -13.06
C ALA A 90 9.39 -16.02 -13.29
N THR A 91 9.56 -16.94 -12.33
CA THR A 91 9.05 -18.31 -12.43
C THR A 91 7.52 -18.39 -12.40
N GLU A 92 6.83 -17.34 -11.93
CA GLU A 92 5.37 -17.34 -11.76
C GLU A 92 4.63 -16.48 -12.80
N ILE A 93 5.36 -15.65 -13.57
CA ILE A 93 4.77 -14.65 -14.47
C ILE A 93 5.13 -14.97 -15.92
N HIS A 94 4.10 -15.18 -16.75
CA HIS A 94 4.26 -15.54 -18.15
C HIS A 94 3.38 -14.64 -19.03
N ILE A 95 3.86 -13.43 -19.29
CA ILE A 95 3.16 -12.45 -20.11
C ILE A 95 3.86 -12.34 -21.45
N LYS A 96 3.13 -12.71 -22.51
CA LYS A 96 3.67 -12.72 -23.86
C LYS A 96 3.73 -11.29 -24.42
N LYS A 97 4.82 -10.99 -25.14
CA LYS A 97 5.04 -9.70 -25.76
C LYS A 97 3.93 -9.36 -26.74
N ARG A 98 3.45 -8.13 -26.67
CA ARG A 98 2.56 -7.50 -27.66
C ARG A 98 3.27 -6.28 -28.23
N THR A 99 3.35 -6.18 -29.55
CA THR A 99 3.95 -5.02 -30.25
C THR A 99 3.21 -3.72 -29.97
N SER A 100 1.93 -3.82 -29.61
CA SER A 100 1.10 -2.70 -29.18
C SER A 100 1.56 -2.09 -27.85
N LEU A 101 2.28 -2.83 -27.00
CA LEU A 101 2.87 -2.36 -25.73
C LEU A 101 4.34 -2.03 -25.93
N THR A 102 4.73 -0.79 -25.64
CA THR A 102 6.12 -0.35 -25.74
C THR A 102 6.84 -0.44 -24.40
N GLN A 103 8.16 -0.61 -24.41
CA GLN A 103 8.97 -0.50 -23.19
C GLN A 103 8.74 0.83 -22.45
N ILE A 104 8.53 1.93 -23.18
CA ILE A 104 8.25 3.24 -22.58
C ILE A 104 6.93 3.19 -21.81
N SER A 105 5.87 2.64 -22.40
CA SER A 105 4.57 2.51 -21.74
C SER A 105 4.66 1.66 -20.47
N LEU A 106 5.41 0.56 -20.51
CA LEU A 106 5.59 -0.34 -19.36
C LEU A 106 6.44 0.29 -18.24
N LYS A 107 7.47 1.05 -18.59
CA LYS A 107 8.25 1.82 -17.60
C LYS A 107 7.41 2.91 -16.94
N ASN A 108 6.66 3.68 -17.74
CA ASN A 108 5.73 4.70 -17.24
C ASN A 108 4.67 4.09 -16.32
N PHE A 109 4.10 2.94 -16.71
CA PHE A 109 3.17 2.17 -15.87
C PHE A 109 3.75 1.84 -14.50
N ALA A 110 4.98 1.31 -14.44
CA ALA A 110 5.61 0.97 -13.17
C ALA A 110 5.97 2.21 -12.35
N TRP A 111 6.45 3.28 -13.01
CA TRP A 111 6.74 4.55 -12.35
C TRP A 111 5.50 5.14 -11.69
N ASN A 112 4.38 5.12 -12.40
CA ASN A 112 3.08 5.58 -11.94
C ASN A 112 2.66 4.92 -10.62
N ILE A 113 2.81 3.61 -10.51
CA ILE A 113 2.50 2.86 -9.27
C ILE A 113 3.53 3.18 -8.17
N ALA A 114 4.82 3.12 -8.51
CA ALA A 114 5.90 3.36 -7.57
C ALA A 114 5.82 4.76 -6.93
N PHE A 115 5.40 5.77 -7.70
CA PHE A 115 5.18 7.12 -7.22
C PHE A 115 4.14 7.18 -6.09
N GLN A 116 3.03 6.44 -6.22
CA GLN A 116 1.96 6.42 -5.20
C GLN A 116 2.44 5.84 -3.88
N TYR A 117 3.38 4.88 -3.90
CA TYR A 117 3.89 4.20 -2.69
C TYR A 117 5.25 4.72 -2.22
N ASN A 118 5.79 5.76 -2.86
CA ASN A 118 7.14 6.26 -2.63
C ASN A 118 8.20 5.13 -2.73
N ILE A 119 8.09 4.29 -3.77
CA ILE A 119 9.02 3.18 -4.02
C ILE A 119 10.19 3.69 -4.87
N GLY A 120 11.41 3.34 -4.45
CA GLY A 120 12.65 3.76 -5.10
C GLY A 120 12.88 3.14 -6.48
N ARG A 121 13.68 3.83 -7.31
CA ARG A 121 13.92 3.48 -8.72
C ARG A 121 14.50 2.08 -8.93
N ASP A 122 15.39 1.62 -8.05
CA ASP A 122 16.01 0.30 -8.19
C ASP A 122 14.96 -0.81 -8.07
N MET A 123 14.07 -0.70 -7.07
CA MET A 123 12.98 -1.65 -6.87
C MET A 123 11.96 -1.60 -8.02
N THR A 124 11.60 -0.41 -8.49
CA THR A 124 10.74 -0.24 -9.66
C THR A 124 11.36 -0.84 -10.93
N THR A 125 12.69 -0.73 -11.09
CA THR A 125 13.40 -1.34 -12.22
C THR A 125 13.33 -2.86 -12.17
N SER A 126 13.58 -3.45 -11.00
CA SER A 126 13.43 -4.90 -10.79
C SER A 126 12.02 -5.35 -11.11
N PHE A 127 11.00 -4.61 -10.66
CA PHE A 127 9.60 -4.91 -10.95
C PHE A 127 9.31 -4.94 -12.45
N VAL A 128 9.75 -3.91 -13.19
CA VAL A 128 9.57 -3.82 -14.65
C VAL A 128 10.22 -5.00 -15.36
N MET A 129 11.47 -5.30 -15.02
CA MET A 129 12.25 -6.33 -15.70
C MET A 129 11.77 -7.75 -15.38
N ALA A 130 11.29 -8.00 -14.16
CA ALA A 130 10.72 -9.30 -13.79
C ALA A 130 9.33 -9.51 -14.38
N THR A 131 8.43 -8.52 -14.22
CA THR A 131 7.03 -8.64 -14.66
C THR A 131 6.91 -8.64 -16.17
N PHE A 132 7.70 -7.82 -16.87
CA PHE A 132 7.63 -7.66 -18.33
C PHE A 132 8.89 -8.18 -19.04
N ALA A 133 9.42 -9.31 -18.58
CA ALA A 133 10.71 -9.86 -19.02
C ALA A 133 10.86 -9.94 -20.55
N GLU A 134 9.83 -10.35 -21.29
CA GLU A 134 9.89 -10.44 -22.76
C GLU A 134 10.15 -9.09 -23.45
N TRP A 135 9.73 -7.97 -22.86
CA TRP A 135 10.01 -6.64 -23.40
C TRP A 135 11.43 -6.18 -23.10
N PHE A 136 12.02 -6.64 -22.00
CA PHE A 136 13.31 -6.16 -21.48
C PHE A 136 14.46 -7.17 -21.59
N ALA A 137 14.27 -8.30 -22.29
CA ALA A 137 15.28 -9.36 -22.44
C ALA A 137 16.66 -8.85 -22.93
N ASN A 138 16.68 -7.80 -23.76
CA ASN A 138 17.90 -7.19 -24.29
C ASN A 138 18.27 -5.86 -23.62
N SER A 139 17.68 -5.55 -22.46
CA SER A 139 17.89 -4.30 -21.74
C SER A 139 18.72 -4.53 -20.48
N THR A 140 19.68 -3.64 -20.23
CA THR A 140 20.41 -3.66 -18.96
C THR A 140 19.63 -2.95 -17.86
N PHE A 141 19.83 -3.40 -16.62
CA PHE A 141 19.20 -2.79 -15.45
C PHE A 141 19.43 -1.28 -15.39
N ASP A 142 20.66 -0.81 -15.57
CA ASP A 142 20.99 0.62 -15.56
C ASP A 142 20.29 1.42 -16.66
N THR A 143 20.09 0.82 -17.84
CA THR A 143 19.40 1.49 -18.95
C THR A 143 17.92 1.70 -18.63
N VAL A 144 17.26 0.67 -18.07
CA VAL A 144 15.86 0.74 -17.65
C VAL A 144 15.71 1.75 -16.52
N ARG A 145 16.58 1.65 -15.49
CA ARG A 145 16.59 2.52 -14.32
C ARG A 145 16.71 4.00 -14.65
N LYS A 146 17.64 4.37 -15.53
CA LYS A 146 17.86 5.77 -15.94
C LYS A 146 16.65 6.37 -16.67
N ASN A 147 15.87 5.54 -17.35
CA ASN A 147 14.79 5.96 -18.24
C ASN A 147 13.41 5.44 -17.78
N LEU A 148 13.19 5.25 -16.47
CA LEU A 148 11.93 4.75 -15.90
C LEU A 148 10.73 5.69 -16.17
N ARG A 149 10.99 6.97 -16.32
CA ARG A 149 9.98 8.01 -16.57
C ARG A 149 10.25 8.66 -17.92
N THR A 150 9.26 8.70 -18.79
CA THR A 150 9.33 9.41 -20.07
C THR A 150 8.04 10.19 -20.30
N THR A 151 8.16 11.51 -20.32
CA THR A 151 7.05 12.46 -20.51
C THR A 151 6.97 13.03 -21.93
N THR A 152 8.00 12.80 -22.74
CA THR A 152 8.08 13.32 -24.11
C THR A 152 7.43 12.35 -25.10
N GLY A 153 6.58 12.87 -25.99
CA GLY A 153 5.84 12.08 -26.98
C GLY A 153 4.52 11.50 -26.46
N ARG A 154 3.70 10.96 -27.37
CA ARG A 154 2.44 10.29 -27.02
C ARG A 154 2.67 8.81 -26.79
N HIS A 155 2.48 8.36 -25.56
CA HIS A 155 2.61 6.95 -25.19
C HIS A 155 1.24 6.38 -24.87
N LYS A 156 1.07 5.07 -25.01
CA LYS A 156 -0.21 4.43 -24.69
C LYS A 156 -0.48 4.37 -23.18
N ILE A 157 0.59 4.40 -22.39
CA ILE A 157 0.53 4.60 -20.95
C ILE A 157 1.42 5.81 -20.64
N GLU A 158 0.78 6.91 -20.25
CA GLU A 158 1.45 8.17 -19.93
C GLU A 158 1.74 8.27 -18.44
N ILE A 159 2.63 9.19 -18.07
CA ILE A 159 2.90 9.51 -16.67
C ILE A 159 1.68 10.14 -16.03
N ASP A 160 1.28 9.60 -14.88
CA ASP A 160 0.13 10.06 -14.11
C ASP A 160 0.44 9.99 -12.62
N GLU A 161 0.65 11.16 -12.03
CA GLU A 161 0.92 11.33 -10.60
C GLU A 161 -0.37 11.28 -9.77
N ASN A 162 -1.55 11.36 -10.41
CA ASN A 162 -2.85 11.52 -9.76
C ASN A 162 -3.78 10.32 -9.98
N ILE A 163 -3.22 9.11 -10.06
CA ILE A 163 -4.00 7.89 -10.30
C ILE A 163 -5.09 7.71 -9.24
N LEU A 164 -4.78 7.95 -7.97
CA LEU A 164 -5.72 7.76 -6.86
C LEU A 164 -6.95 8.68 -6.97
N ALA A 165 -6.75 9.93 -7.42
CA ALA A 165 -7.84 10.88 -7.61
C ALA A 165 -8.85 10.39 -8.67
N LYS A 166 -8.37 9.70 -9.72
CA LYS A 166 -9.25 9.15 -10.78
C LYS A 166 -10.14 8.00 -10.29
N TYR A 167 -9.74 7.33 -9.22
CA TYR A 167 -10.49 6.21 -8.63
C TYR A 167 -11.19 6.60 -7.32
N ASN A 168 -11.37 7.91 -7.07
CA ASN A 168 -12.06 8.49 -5.92
C ASN A 168 -11.45 8.13 -4.56
N VAL A 169 -10.15 7.86 -4.50
CA VAL A 169 -9.44 7.72 -3.23
C VAL A 169 -8.97 9.11 -2.79
N GLN A 170 -9.52 9.62 -1.69
CA GLN A 170 -9.08 10.89 -1.11
C GLN A 170 -7.74 10.66 -0.40
N THR A 171 -6.68 11.31 -0.88
CA THR A 171 -5.43 11.42 -0.13
C THR A 171 -5.57 12.61 0.82
N HIS A 172 -5.71 12.34 2.11
CA HIS A 172 -5.73 13.38 3.15
C HIS A 172 -4.31 13.89 3.46
#